data_AF-A0A3D0P5K9-F1
#
_entry.id   AF-A0A3D0P5K9-F1
#
_cell.length_a   1.000
_cell.length_b   1.000
_cell.length_c   1.000
_cell.angle_alpha   90.00
_cell.angle_beta   90.00
_cell.angle_gamma   90.00
#
_symmetry.space_group_name_H-M   'P 1'
#
loop_
_entity.id
_entity.type
_entity.pdbx_description
1 polymer ?
#
loop_
_entity_poly.entity_id
_entity_poly.type
_entity_poly.pdbx_seq_one_letter_code
_entity_poly.pdbx_strand_id
1 'polypeptide(L)'
;MRYLLVLFILFSATTLAPAQGDLEPIFRKAPEKYPLAAAAARAEGEVIVAIKIGPEGNVTSAKVISGHPLLRAISAQAAREWRFVPVTGSDLRSLVIQFRFVDKGWVLIDEGFIAMETRTESSFEGSNVVKVSAGLYVPKTLLLPRKDGVIEDRYCEVHNRLMEVELQAVSYGLIARVSDEDDYFERYDRAEETLFPNANLDSNRGCVDNGIENEETYFCSICRAEREKWLEQNRRK
;
A
#
# COMPACT_ATOMS: atom_id res chain seq x y z
N MET A 1 40.64 67.58 -17.48
CA MET A 1 39.18 67.41 -17.32
C MET A 1 38.61 66.83 -18.62
N ARG A 2 38.33 65.53 -18.65
CA ARG A 2 37.73 64.83 -19.81
C ARG A 2 36.42 64.20 -19.31
N TYR A 3 35.28 64.69 -19.80
CA TYR A 3 33.98 64.07 -19.56
C TYR A 3 33.75 62.99 -20.63
N LEU A 4 33.51 61.76 -20.20
CA LEU A 4 33.08 60.65 -21.05
C LEU A 4 31.65 60.29 -20.62
N LEU A 5 30.70 60.62 -21.49
CA LEU A 5 29.27 60.41 -21.31
C LEU A 5 28.93 59.04 -21.93
N VAL A 6 28.67 58.03 -21.10
CA VAL A 6 28.29 56.69 -21.56
C VAL A 6 26.76 56.60 -21.53
N LEU A 7 26.15 56.61 -22.72
CA LEU A 7 24.73 56.37 -22.94
C LEU A 7 24.44 54.87 -22.81
N PHE A 8 23.71 54.49 -21.77
CA PHE A 8 23.14 53.15 -21.60
C PHE A 8 21.86 53.03 -22.47
N ILE A 9 21.96 52.34 -23.59
CA ILE A 9 20.78 51.95 -24.39
C ILE A 9 20.19 50.70 -23.72
N LEU A 10 19.05 50.87 -23.04
CA LEU A 10 18.24 49.77 -22.52
C LEU A 10 17.57 49.05 -23.69
N PHE A 11 18.12 47.90 -24.07
CA PHE A 11 17.47 46.97 -25.00
C PHE A 11 16.45 46.15 -24.21
N SER A 12 15.20 46.60 -24.20
CA SER A 12 14.09 45.81 -23.65
C SER A 12 13.84 44.62 -24.57
N ALA A 13 14.35 43.44 -24.18
CA ALA A 13 13.98 42.19 -24.82
C ALA A 13 12.56 41.81 -24.38
N THR A 14 11.56 42.22 -25.17
CA THR A 14 10.20 41.73 -25.02
C THR A 14 10.16 40.29 -25.50
N THR A 15 10.36 39.33 -24.60
CA THR A 15 10.10 37.92 -24.89
C THR A 15 8.59 37.73 -25.05
N LEU A 16 8.14 37.66 -26.30
CA LEU A 16 6.78 37.23 -26.63
C LEU A 16 6.69 35.73 -26.34
N ALA A 17 6.20 35.38 -25.15
CA ALA A 17 5.80 34.01 -24.85
C ALA A 17 4.64 33.63 -25.79
N PRO A 18 4.69 32.47 -26.49
CA PRO A 18 3.53 32.02 -27.24
C PRO A 18 2.39 31.76 -26.27
N ALA A 19 1.25 32.42 -26.49
CA ALA A 19 0.01 32.14 -25.80
C ALA A 19 -0.50 30.74 -26.24
N GLN A 20 0.02 29.69 -25.62
CA GLN A 20 -0.65 28.40 -25.58
C GLN A 20 -1.78 28.54 -24.56
N GLY A 21 -3.01 28.74 -25.03
CA GLY A 21 -4.17 28.81 -24.15
C GLY A 21 -4.20 27.59 -23.23
N ASP A 22 -4.17 27.84 -21.92
CA ASP A 22 -4.05 26.80 -20.90
C ASP A 22 -5.21 25.81 -21.04
N LEU A 23 -4.88 24.58 -21.42
CA LEU A 23 -5.84 23.49 -21.51
C LEU A 23 -6.13 22.97 -20.10
N GLU A 24 -7.05 23.63 -19.42
CA GLU A 24 -7.46 23.24 -18.07
C GLU A 24 -8.34 21.96 -18.10
N PRO A 25 -7.96 20.90 -17.35
CA PRO A 25 -8.75 19.70 -17.24
C PRO A 25 -9.94 19.89 -16.29
N ILE A 26 -11.11 19.40 -16.70
CA ILE A 26 -12.32 19.36 -15.85
C ILE A 26 -12.41 18.08 -15.03
N PHE A 27 -11.69 17.04 -15.43
CA PHE A 27 -11.57 15.79 -14.69
C PHE A 27 -10.17 15.21 -14.86
N ARG A 28 -9.59 14.76 -13.75
CA ARG A 28 -8.25 14.18 -13.69
C ARG A 28 -8.30 12.87 -12.93
N LYS A 29 -7.56 11.88 -13.44
CA LYS A 29 -7.38 10.56 -12.82
C LYS A 29 -5.90 10.34 -12.56
N ALA A 30 -5.57 9.88 -11.36
CA ALA A 30 -4.25 9.36 -11.04
C ALA A 30 -4.22 7.83 -11.21
N PRO A 31 -3.05 7.21 -11.40
CA PRO A 31 -2.90 5.76 -11.39
C PRO A 31 -3.48 5.16 -10.10
N GLU A 32 -4.37 4.16 -10.25
CA GLU A 32 -5.11 3.59 -9.12
C GLU A 32 -4.26 2.65 -8.26
N LYS A 33 -3.32 1.94 -8.88
CA LYS A 33 -2.41 1.02 -8.21
C LYS A 33 -0.99 1.23 -8.69
N TYR A 34 -0.07 1.39 -7.75
CA TYR A 34 1.35 1.22 -8.01
C TYR A 34 1.65 -0.28 -8.16
N PRO A 35 2.22 -0.74 -9.28
CA PRO A 35 2.47 -2.17 -9.46
C PRO A 35 3.43 -2.72 -8.41
N LEU A 36 3.13 -3.89 -7.84
CA LEU A 36 4.00 -4.60 -6.89
C LEU A 36 5.42 -4.77 -7.45
N ALA A 37 5.53 -5.16 -8.73
CA ALA A 37 6.83 -5.30 -9.40
C ALA A 37 7.61 -3.97 -9.48
N ALA A 38 6.91 -2.83 -9.63
CA ALA A 38 7.55 -1.52 -9.66
C ALA A 38 8.06 -1.13 -8.26
N ALA A 39 7.26 -1.35 -7.21
CA ALA A 39 7.66 -1.08 -5.83
C ALA A 39 8.82 -2.02 -5.38
N ALA A 40 8.75 -3.30 -5.74
CA ALA A 40 9.82 -4.27 -5.46
C ALA A 40 11.13 -3.90 -6.18
N ALA A 41 11.04 -3.38 -7.41
CA ALA A 41 12.20 -2.92 -8.19
C ALA A 41 12.66 -1.49 -7.84
N ARG A 42 12.08 -0.83 -6.82
CA ARG A 42 12.35 0.59 -6.50
C ARG A 42 12.17 1.52 -7.70
N ALA A 43 11.28 1.14 -8.63
CA ALA A 43 11.09 1.88 -9.87
C ALA A 43 10.38 3.20 -9.57
N GLU A 44 11.05 4.31 -9.82
CA GLU A 44 10.54 5.67 -9.56
C GLU A 44 10.90 6.63 -10.70
N GLY A 45 10.60 7.91 -10.52
CA GLY A 45 10.95 8.97 -11.47
C GLY A 45 9.78 9.38 -12.36
N GLU A 46 10.10 10.11 -13.43
CA GLU A 46 9.10 10.79 -14.24
C GLU A 46 8.66 9.97 -15.45
N VAL A 47 7.35 9.93 -15.68
CA VAL A 47 6.73 9.38 -16.89
C VAL A 47 6.03 10.50 -17.63
N ILE A 48 6.48 10.75 -18.86
CA ILE A 48 5.95 11.80 -19.71
C ILE A 48 4.98 11.20 -20.72
N VAL A 49 3.73 11.66 -20.71
CA VAL A 49 2.67 11.16 -21.57
C VAL A 49 2.15 12.28 -22.46
N ALA A 50 2.29 12.14 -23.78
CA ALA A 50 1.62 13.00 -24.74
C ALA A 50 0.21 12.51 -24.99
N ILE A 51 -0.76 13.41 -24.84
CA ILE A 51 -2.17 13.15 -25.11
C ILE A 51 -2.66 13.96 -26.30
N LYS A 52 -3.64 13.41 -27.02
CA LYS A 52 -4.46 14.13 -28.00
C LYS A 52 -5.87 14.25 -27.45
N ILE A 53 -6.43 15.45 -27.55
CA ILE A 53 -7.75 15.81 -27.02
C ILE A 53 -8.66 16.10 -28.21
N GLY A 54 -9.81 15.44 -28.24
CA GLY A 54 -10.84 15.66 -29.25
C GLY A 54 -11.66 16.94 -29.01
N PRO A 55 -12.54 17.30 -29.95
CA PRO A 55 -13.42 18.48 -29.84
C PRO A 55 -14.36 18.39 -28.63
N GLU A 56 -14.84 17.19 -28.31
CA GLU A 56 -15.67 16.89 -27.12
C GLU A 56 -14.90 16.94 -25.78
N GLY A 57 -13.62 17.29 -25.79
CA GLY A 57 -12.80 17.37 -24.58
C GLY A 57 -12.31 16.03 -24.02
N ASN A 58 -12.65 14.90 -24.66
CA ASN A 58 -12.13 13.58 -24.29
C ASN A 58 -10.71 13.36 -24.84
N VAL A 59 -9.88 12.65 -24.08
CA VAL A 59 -8.57 12.19 -24.57
C VAL A 59 -8.77 11.04 -25.56
N THR A 60 -8.39 11.28 -26.83
CA THR A 60 -8.54 10.30 -27.93
C THR A 60 -7.30 9.42 -28.10
N SER A 61 -6.15 9.87 -27.61
CA SER A 61 -4.90 9.11 -27.63
C SER A 61 -4.04 9.51 -26.44
N ALA A 62 -3.38 8.53 -25.82
CA ALA A 62 -2.32 8.75 -24.85
C ALA A 62 -1.11 7.87 -25.21
N LYS A 63 0.02 8.52 -25.48
CA LYS A 63 1.27 7.88 -25.88
C LYS A 63 2.36 8.27 -24.89
N VAL A 64 3.01 7.27 -24.31
CA VAL A 64 4.16 7.49 -23.43
C VAL A 64 5.37 7.88 -24.27
N ILE A 65 6.01 8.99 -23.89
CA ILE A 65 7.24 9.49 -24.51
C ILE A 65 8.46 8.91 -23.80
N SER A 66 8.45 8.95 -22.46
CA SER A 66 9.57 8.51 -21.63
C SER A 66 9.10 8.05 -20.25
N GLY A 67 10.01 7.44 -19.48
CA GLY A 67 9.78 6.97 -18.11
C GLY A 67 10.06 5.49 -17.91
N HIS A 68 10.00 5.03 -16.66
CA HIS A 68 10.33 3.65 -16.31
C HIS A 68 9.34 2.64 -16.92
N PRO A 69 9.77 1.54 -17.57
CA PRO A 69 8.89 0.60 -18.28
C PRO A 69 7.68 0.11 -17.46
N LEU A 70 7.89 -0.19 -16.17
CA LEU A 70 6.85 -0.68 -15.25
C LEU A 70 5.77 0.37 -14.91
N LEU A 71 6.03 1.66 -15.15
CA LEU A 71 5.14 2.77 -14.81
C LEU A 71 4.43 3.35 -16.04
N ARG A 72 4.90 3.01 -17.25
CA ARG A 72 4.35 3.56 -18.52
C ARG A 72 2.88 3.22 -18.72
N ALA A 73 2.52 1.96 -18.50
CA ALA A 73 1.18 1.47 -18.78
C ALA A 73 0.12 2.14 -17.89
N ILE A 74 0.38 2.21 -16.58
CA ILE A 74 -0.54 2.83 -15.60
C ILE A 74 -0.68 4.34 -15.83
N SER A 75 0.40 5.04 -16.23
CA SER A 75 0.34 6.46 -16.56
C SER A 75 -0.48 6.72 -17.83
N ALA A 76 -0.27 5.94 -18.88
CA ALA A 76 -1.04 6.08 -20.12
C ALA A 76 -2.53 5.77 -19.89
N GLN A 77 -2.84 4.75 -19.08
CA GLN A 77 -4.21 4.41 -18.72
C GLN A 77 -4.88 5.56 -17.95
N ALA A 78 -4.24 6.07 -16.90
CA ALA A 78 -4.75 7.20 -16.14
C ALA A 78 -4.95 8.45 -17.02
N ALA A 79 -3.99 8.77 -17.90
CA ALA A 79 -4.07 9.90 -18.82
C ALA A 79 -5.23 9.80 -19.82
N ARG A 80 -5.63 8.60 -20.26
CA ARG A 80 -6.79 8.42 -21.16
C ARG A 80 -8.12 8.76 -20.52
N GLU A 81 -8.21 8.69 -19.20
CA GLU A 81 -9.43 8.97 -18.46
C GLU A 81 -9.64 10.47 -18.19
N TRP A 82 -8.66 11.31 -18.50
CA TRP A 82 -8.77 12.76 -18.30
C TRP A 82 -9.80 13.36 -19.26
N ARG A 83 -10.44 14.46 -18.80
CA ARG A 83 -11.38 15.24 -19.61
C ARG A 83 -11.08 16.72 -19.50
N PHE A 84 -11.32 17.43 -20.59
CA PHE A 84 -11.06 18.86 -20.77
C PHE A 84 -12.34 19.57 -21.19
N VAL A 85 -12.35 20.90 -21.08
CA VAL A 85 -13.44 21.71 -21.62
C VAL A 85 -13.54 21.47 -23.14
N PRO A 86 -14.72 21.09 -23.67
CA PRO A 86 -14.96 21.02 -25.10
C PRO A 86 -14.70 22.38 -25.75
N VAL A 87 -14.11 22.40 -26.94
CA VAL A 87 -13.86 23.64 -27.66
C VAL A 87 -14.55 23.58 -29.01
N THR A 88 -15.21 24.68 -29.36
CA THR A 88 -15.88 24.85 -30.64
C THR A 88 -14.83 24.90 -31.76
N GLY A 89 -14.66 23.80 -32.47
CA GLY A 89 -13.68 23.64 -33.56
C GLY A 89 -13.30 22.17 -33.76
N SER A 90 -12.90 21.78 -34.97
CA SER A 90 -12.54 20.39 -35.31
C SER A 90 -11.11 19.98 -34.92
N ASP A 91 -10.35 20.88 -34.30
CA ASP A 91 -8.90 20.70 -34.19
C ASP A 91 -8.53 19.78 -33.02
N LEU A 92 -7.68 18.79 -33.32
CA LEU A 92 -7.07 17.94 -32.31
C LEU A 92 -6.03 18.76 -31.54
N ARG A 93 -6.24 18.91 -30.24
CA ARG A 93 -5.29 19.58 -29.34
C ARG A 93 -4.32 18.56 -28.74
N SER A 94 -3.10 18.99 -28.45
CA SER A 94 -2.09 18.13 -27.82
C SER A 94 -1.61 18.75 -26.50
N LEU A 95 -1.46 17.90 -25.49
CA LEU A 95 -0.95 18.28 -24.17
C LEU A 95 0.03 17.21 -23.68
N VAL A 96 0.94 17.59 -22.80
CA VAL A 96 1.82 16.66 -22.08
C VAL A 96 1.38 16.60 -20.62
N ILE A 97 1.16 15.39 -20.12
CA ILE A 97 0.94 15.10 -18.70
C ILE A 97 2.22 14.48 -18.14
N GLN A 98 2.68 15.00 -17.01
CA GLN A 98 3.86 14.51 -16.29
C GLN A 98 3.41 13.74 -15.04
N PHE A 99 3.72 12.45 -14.97
CA PHE A 99 3.52 11.65 -13.77
C PHE A 99 4.86 11.53 -13.04
N ARG A 100 4.94 12.02 -11.80
CA ARG A 100 6.12 11.92 -10.94
C ARG A 100 5.88 10.81 -9.93
N PHE A 101 6.60 9.71 -10.08
CA PHE A 101 6.55 8.58 -9.15
C PHE A 101 7.67 8.68 -8.11
N VAL A 102 7.32 8.46 -6.85
CA VAL A 102 8.24 8.46 -5.71
C VAL A 102 8.05 7.15 -4.95
N ASP A 103 9.12 6.37 -4.81
CA ASP A 103 9.09 5.20 -3.93
C ASP A 103 9.28 5.64 -2.47
N LYS A 104 8.39 5.20 -1.58
CA LYS A 104 8.43 5.53 -0.15
C LYS A 104 9.21 4.52 0.68
N GLY A 105 9.81 3.50 0.07
CA GLY A 105 10.50 2.49 0.86
C GLY A 105 9.66 1.24 1.10
N TRP A 106 10.21 0.33 1.90
CA TRP A 106 9.45 -0.78 2.45
C TRP A 106 9.03 -0.43 3.88
N VAL A 107 7.85 -0.87 4.28
CA VAL A 107 7.31 -0.70 5.63
C VAL A 107 7.00 -2.08 6.20
N LEU A 108 7.62 -2.43 7.32
CA LEU A 108 7.28 -3.65 8.04
C LEU A 108 5.99 -3.43 8.81
N ILE A 109 5.06 -4.38 8.70
CA ILE A 109 3.79 -4.36 9.44
C ILE A 109 3.65 -5.64 10.27
N ASP A 110 3.11 -5.48 11.48
CA ASP A 110 2.81 -6.59 12.39
C ASP A 110 1.57 -7.37 11.92
N GLU A 111 0.57 -6.65 11.39
CA GLU A 111 -0.68 -7.21 10.86
C GLU A 111 -0.62 -7.35 9.33
N GLY A 112 -1.11 -8.45 8.77
CA GLY A 112 -1.28 -8.61 7.33
C GLY A 112 -1.36 -10.07 6.87
N PHE A 113 -2.15 -10.32 5.81
CA PHE A 113 -2.13 -11.58 5.08
C PHE A 113 -0.69 -11.89 4.62
N ILE A 114 -0.37 -13.15 4.34
CA ILE A 114 0.94 -13.66 3.89
C ILE A 114 1.27 -13.16 2.45
N ALA A 115 1.07 -11.87 2.19
CA ALA A 115 1.21 -11.24 0.89
C ALA A 115 1.67 -9.80 1.07
N MET A 116 2.63 -9.39 0.25
CA MET A 116 3.09 -8.01 0.17
C MET A 116 2.04 -7.17 -0.56
N GLU A 117 1.81 -5.95 -0.09
CA GLU A 117 0.88 -5.01 -0.72
C GLU A 117 1.53 -3.64 -0.99
N THR A 118 1.05 -2.94 -2.00
CA THR A 118 1.45 -1.54 -2.25
C THR A 118 0.35 -0.60 -1.77
N ARG A 119 0.68 0.37 -0.92
CA ARG A 119 -0.23 1.49 -0.63
C ARG A 119 0.17 2.69 -1.45
N THR A 120 -0.78 3.19 -2.25
CA THR A 120 -0.56 4.27 -3.22
C THR A 120 -1.28 5.53 -2.76
N GLU A 121 -0.57 6.65 -2.78
CA GLU A 121 -1.12 7.99 -2.56
C GLU A 121 -0.83 8.84 -3.80
N SER A 122 -1.79 9.69 -4.16
CA SER A 122 -1.63 10.58 -5.32
C SER A 122 -2.13 11.98 -5.03
N SER A 123 -1.45 12.97 -5.62
CA SER A 123 -1.87 14.37 -5.63
C SER A 123 -1.66 14.99 -7.00
N PHE A 124 -2.30 16.14 -7.24
CA PHE A 124 -2.15 16.91 -8.47
C PHE A 124 -1.39 18.20 -8.18
N GLU A 125 -0.37 18.48 -8.97
CA GLU A 125 0.45 19.69 -8.88
C GLU A 125 0.24 20.50 -10.19
N GLY A 126 -0.30 21.72 -10.10
CA GLY A 126 -0.68 22.48 -11.30
C GLY A 126 -1.77 21.80 -12.13
N SER A 127 -1.79 22.05 -13.44
CA SER A 127 -2.82 21.55 -14.36
C SER A 127 -2.48 20.18 -14.94
N ASN A 128 -1.19 19.88 -15.18
CA ASN A 128 -0.75 18.70 -15.94
C ASN A 128 0.29 17.81 -15.21
N VAL A 129 0.56 18.04 -13.92
CA VAL A 129 1.46 17.17 -13.13
C VAL A 129 0.66 16.32 -12.14
N VAL A 130 0.91 15.02 -12.15
CA VAL A 130 0.38 14.06 -11.18
C VAL A 130 1.54 13.53 -10.36
N LYS A 131 1.51 13.74 -9.06
CA LYS A 131 2.45 13.11 -8.14
C LYS A 131 1.83 11.82 -7.63
N VAL A 132 2.59 10.73 -7.71
CA VAL A 132 2.19 9.41 -7.23
C VAL A 132 3.29 8.92 -6.32
N SER A 133 2.93 8.44 -5.14
CA SER A 133 3.87 7.86 -4.20
C SER A 133 3.34 6.55 -3.69
N ALA A 134 4.21 5.56 -3.50
CA ALA A 134 3.80 4.28 -2.93
C ALA A 134 4.87 3.69 -2.03
N GLY A 135 4.42 2.99 -0.99
CA GLY A 135 5.28 2.14 -0.16
C GLY A 135 4.92 0.68 -0.35
N LEU A 136 5.92 -0.20 -0.20
CA LEU A 136 5.73 -1.65 -0.17
C LEU A 136 5.58 -2.12 1.27
N TYR A 137 4.40 -2.59 1.62
CA TYR A 137 4.07 -3.05 2.95
C TYR A 137 4.33 -4.55 3.01
N VAL A 138 5.26 -4.92 3.89
CA VAL A 138 5.76 -6.28 4.04
C VAL A 138 5.37 -6.78 5.43
N PRO A 139 4.44 -7.75 5.52
CA PRO A 139 4.15 -8.45 6.76
C PRO A 139 5.43 -9.06 7.35
N LYS A 140 5.68 -8.85 8.64
CA LYS A 140 6.86 -9.43 9.33
C LYS A 140 6.84 -10.97 9.28
N THR A 141 5.66 -11.60 9.17
CA THR A 141 5.47 -13.04 8.92
C THR A 141 6.12 -13.54 7.62
N LEU A 142 6.40 -12.67 6.65
CA LEU A 142 7.16 -13.05 5.45
C LEU A 142 8.68 -13.11 5.68
N LEU A 143 9.17 -12.50 6.76
CA LEU A 143 10.60 -12.39 7.06
C LEU A 143 11.08 -13.40 8.10
N LEU A 144 10.17 -14.17 8.71
CA LEU A 144 10.56 -15.17 9.68
C LEU A 144 11.28 -16.35 9.02
N PRO A 145 12.28 -16.93 9.71
CA PRO A 145 13.01 -18.08 9.21
C PRO A 145 12.07 -19.28 9.07
N ARG A 146 11.79 -19.67 7.83
CA ARG A 146 10.99 -20.86 7.52
C ARG A 146 11.86 -22.10 7.37
N LYS A 147 11.38 -23.23 7.88
CA LYS A 147 11.91 -24.54 7.51
C LYS A 147 11.58 -24.79 6.04
N ASP A 148 12.60 -25.00 5.20
CA ASP A 148 12.46 -25.21 3.75
C ASP A 148 11.76 -24.09 2.95
N GLY A 149 11.62 -22.88 3.52
CA GLY A 149 11.08 -21.71 2.82
C GLY A 149 9.55 -21.67 2.67
N VAL A 150 8.82 -22.64 3.24
CA VAL A 150 7.37 -22.81 3.04
C VAL A 150 6.63 -22.75 4.38
N ILE A 151 5.46 -22.11 4.41
CA ILE A 151 4.50 -22.30 5.52
C ILE A 151 3.82 -23.63 5.25
N GLU A 152 4.02 -24.60 6.15
CA GLU A 152 3.38 -25.91 6.04
C GLU A 152 1.85 -25.75 6.12
N ASP A 153 1.13 -26.35 5.19
CA ASP A 153 -0.33 -26.43 5.29
C ASP A 153 -0.70 -27.25 6.54
N ARG A 154 -1.38 -26.60 7.49
CA ARG A 154 -1.95 -27.25 8.68
C ARG A 154 -3.45 -27.12 8.67
N TYR A 155 -4.14 -28.18 9.05
CA TYR A 155 -5.60 -28.21 9.10
C TYR A 155 -6.05 -28.27 10.56
N CYS A 156 -7.06 -27.46 10.90
CA CYS A 156 -7.76 -27.60 12.16
C CYS A 156 -8.54 -28.92 12.17
N GLU A 157 -8.27 -29.80 13.13
CA GLU A 157 -8.95 -31.10 13.24
C GLU A 157 -10.45 -30.97 13.55
N VAL A 158 -10.86 -29.89 14.22
CA VAL A 158 -12.25 -29.64 14.63
C VAL A 158 -13.11 -29.16 13.45
N HIS A 159 -12.59 -28.24 12.64
CA HIS A 159 -13.36 -27.58 11.58
C HIS A 159 -12.96 -28.01 10.16
N ASN A 160 -11.96 -28.89 10.03
CA ASN A 160 -11.42 -29.36 8.75
C ASN A 160 -11.13 -28.22 7.76
N ARG A 161 -10.39 -27.20 8.23
CA ARG A 161 -10.06 -25.99 7.47
C ARG A 161 -8.57 -25.69 7.59
N LEU A 162 -8.00 -25.15 6.51
CA LEU A 162 -6.65 -24.62 6.53
C LEU A 162 -6.52 -23.56 7.63
N MET A 163 -5.52 -23.75 8.48
CA MET A 163 -5.17 -22.83 9.56
C MET A 163 -4.46 -21.60 9.00
N GLU A 164 -4.71 -20.48 9.65
CA GLU A 164 -4.06 -19.21 9.37
C GLU A 164 -2.81 -19.09 10.24
N VAL A 165 -1.88 -18.23 9.83
CA VAL A 165 -0.60 -18.01 10.52
C VAL A 165 -0.47 -16.53 10.84
N GLU A 166 -0.13 -16.22 12.08
CA GLU A 166 0.05 -14.85 12.57
C GLU A 166 1.22 -14.79 13.55
N LEU A 167 1.85 -13.62 13.64
CA LEU A 167 2.84 -13.33 14.67
C LEU A 167 2.14 -13.07 16.00
N GLN A 168 2.43 -13.89 17.00
CA GLN A 168 1.91 -13.72 18.34
C GLN A 168 3.04 -13.50 19.34
N ALA A 169 2.73 -12.76 20.40
CA ALA A 169 3.66 -12.52 21.48
C ALA A 169 4.10 -13.85 22.10
N VAL A 170 5.41 -13.95 22.37
CA VAL A 170 5.96 -15.10 23.09
C VAL A 170 5.89 -14.81 24.58
N SER A 171 5.26 -15.71 25.32
CA SER A 171 5.31 -15.69 26.78
C SER A 171 6.38 -16.67 27.29
N TYR A 172 7.09 -16.29 28.35
CA TYR A 172 8.06 -17.15 29.03
C TYR A 172 7.65 -17.33 30.50
N GLY A 173 8.02 -18.48 31.06
CA GLY A 173 7.77 -18.79 32.46
C GLY A 173 6.46 -19.53 32.69
N LEU A 174 6.09 -19.66 33.97
CA LEU A 174 4.86 -20.34 34.35
C LEU A 174 3.68 -19.36 34.25
N ILE A 175 2.69 -19.70 33.43
CA ILE A 175 1.37 -19.05 33.51
C ILE A 175 0.79 -19.44 34.86
N ALA A 176 0.81 -18.50 35.81
CA ALA A 176 0.24 -18.69 37.14
C ALA A 176 -1.29 -18.71 37.03
N ARG A 177 -1.85 -19.90 36.79
CA ARG A 177 -3.27 -20.19 37.04
C ARG A 177 -3.43 -20.33 38.56
N VAL A 178 -3.77 -19.22 39.22
CA VAL A 178 -4.10 -19.26 40.65
C VAL A 178 -5.41 -20.04 40.78
N SER A 179 -5.43 -21.08 41.60
CA SER A 179 -6.67 -21.78 41.94
C SER A 179 -7.53 -20.82 42.77
N ASP A 180 -8.43 -20.10 42.12
CA ASP A 180 -9.44 -19.28 42.76
C ASP A 180 -10.50 -20.19 43.43
N GLU A 181 -11.34 -19.64 44.31
CA GLU A 181 -12.53 -20.34 44.81
C GLU A 181 -13.55 -20.66 43.70
N ASP A 182 -13.43 -19.99 42.54
CA ASP A 182 -14.21 -20.29 41.33
C ASP A 182 -13.46 -21.26 40.39
N ASP A 183 -14.19 -22.24 39.86
CA ASP A 183 -13.69 -23.27 38.95
C ASP A 183 -13.47 -22.76 37.51
N TYR A 184 -13.36 -21.44 37.33
CA TYR A 184 -13.39 -20.79 36.02
C TYR A 184 -12.25 -21.28 35.12
N PHE A 185 -11.03 -21.35 35.64
CA PHE A 185 -9.88 -21.81 34.85
C PHE A 185 -10.01 -23.27 34.44
N GLU A 186 -10.56 -24.15 35.30
CA GLU A 186 -10.80 -25.55 34.95
C GLU A 186 -11.85 -25.66 33.82
N ARG A 187 -12.91 -24.85 33.89
CA ARG A 187 -13.94 -24.79 32.85
C ARG A 187 -13.40 -24.23 31.53
N TYR A 188 -12.56 -23.20 31.60
CA TYR A 188 -11.90 -22.63 30.43
C TYR A 188 -10.95 -23.66 29.80
N ASP A 189 -10.09 -24.31 30.59
CA ASP A 189 -9.13 -25.30 30.11
C ASP A 189 -9.85 -26.46 29.40
N ARG A 190 -10.95 -26.96 29.98
CA ARG A 190 -11.78 -27.99 29.33
C ARG A 190 -12.41 -27.51 28.02
N ALA A 191 -12.87 -26.25 27.98
CA ALA A 191 -13.47 -25.67 26.78
C ALA A 191 -12.42 -25.42 25.69
N GLU A 192 -11.22 -25.00 26.08
CA GLU A 192 -10.07 -24.83 25.18
C GLU A 192 -9.71 -26.15 24.51
N GLU A 193 -9.59 -27.22 25.29
CA GLU A 193 -9.26 -28.55 24.75
C GLU A 193 -10.36 -29.13 23.82
N THR A 194 -11.63 -28.82 24.08
CA THR A 194 -12.76 -29.52 23.43
C THR A 194 -13.51 -28.71 22.39
N LEU A 195 -13.68 -27.41 22.62
CA LEU A 195 -14.49 -26.54 21.76
C LEU A 195 -13.61 -25.76 20.80
N PHE A 196 -12.49 -25.22 21.28
CA PHE A 196 -11.65 -24.32 20.48
C PHE A 196 -10.14 -24.60 20.61
N PRO A 197 -9.67 -25.84 20.37
CA PRO A 197 -8.28 -26.25 20.62
C PRO A 197 -7.25 -25.57 19.74
N ASN A 198 -7.69 -24.93 18.65
CA ASN A 198 -6.84 -24.20 17.72
C ASN A 198 -7.09 -22.69 17.77
N ALA A 199 -7.59 -22.15 18.89
CA ALA A 199 -7.80 -20.72 19.08
C ALA A 199 -6.51 -19.94 19.43
N ASN A 200 -5.34 -20.58 19.35
CA ASN A 200 -4.03 -20.07 19.76
C ASN A 200 -3.85 -18.55 19.56
N LEU A 201 -3.61 -17.84 20.67
CA LEU A 201 -3.42 -16.39 20.73
C LEU A 201 -2.00 -15.99 21.17
N ASP A 202 -1.20 -16.92 21.64
CA ASP A 202 0.17 -16.70 22.08
C ASP A 202 1.06 -17.89 21.69
N SER A 203 2.36 -17.72 21.85
CA SER A 203 3.31 -18.82 21.85
C SER A 203 3.93 -18.94 23.24
N ASN A 204 3.61 -20.02 23.94
CA ASN A 204 4.20 -20.27 25.25
C ASN A 204 5.54 -20.96 25.08
N ARG A 205 6.62 -20.23 25.35
CA ARG A 205 7.95 -20.80 25.53
C ARG A 205 8.15 -21.18 26.99
N GLY A 206 9.03 -22.15 27.22
CA GLY A 206 9.32 -22.66 28.55
C GLY A 206 9.94 -21.60 29.48
N CYS A 207 10.64 -22.05 30.52
CA CYS A 207 11.16 -21.14 31.55
C CYS A 207 12.37 -20.29 31.15
N VAL A 208 12.92 -20.45 29.94
CA VAL A 208 14.17 -19.78 29.52
C VAL A 208 13.85 -18.71 28.47
N ASP A 209 14.03 -17.44 28.86
CA ASP A 209 13.96 -16.32 27.95
C ASP A 209 15.18 -16.30 27.02
N ASN A 210 14.94 -16.45 25.72
CA ASN A 210 15.95 -16.42 24.67
C ASN A 210 15.89 -15.11 23.85
N GLY A 211 15.17 -14.10 24.32
CA GLY A 211 15.02 -12.80 23.66
C GLY A 211 14.11 -12.82 22.42
N ILE A 212 13.33 -13.88 22.21
CA ILE A 212 12.35 -13.96 21.13
C ILE A 212 11.06 -13.33 21.64
N GLU A 213 10.69 -12.17 21.09
CA GLU A 213 9.49 -11.42 21.49
C GLU A 213 8.22 -11.92 20.80
N ASN A 214 8.31 -12.40 19.56
CA ASN A 214 7.18 -12.85 18.76
C ASN A 214 7.51 -14.13 17.98
N GLU A 215 6.50 -14.97 17.72
CA GLU A 215 6.62 -16.22 16.97
C GLU A 215 5.40 -16.46 16.09
N GLU A 216 5.58 -17.21 14.99
CA GLU A 216 4.49 -17.70 14.16
C GLU A 216 3.63 -18.72 14.92
N THR A 217 2.36 -18.39 15.08
CA THR A 217 1.36 -19.27 15.68
C THR A 217 0.31 -19.61 14.64
N TYR A 218 0.07 -20.91 14.45
CA TYR A 218 -1.03 -21.41 13.64
C TYR A 218 -2.33 -21.32 14.44
N PHE A 219 -3.40 -20.82 13.84
CA PHE A 219 -4.72 -20.79 14.47
C PHE A 219 -5.85 -21.09 13.48
N CYS A 220 -7.01 -21.49 14.00
CA CYS A 220 -8.26 -21.59 13.25
C CYS A 220 -9.14 -20.38 13.56
N SER A 221 -9.54 -19.63 12.53
CA SER A 221 -10.43 -18.47 12.70
C SER A 221 -11.80 -18.83 13.31
N ILE A 222 -12.28 -20.06 13.10
CA ILE A 222 -13.52 -20.54 13.72
C ILE A 222 -13.31 -20.83 15.21
N CYS A 223 -12.23 -21.53 15.60
CA CYS A 223 -11.90 -21.75 17.01
C CYS A 223 -11.76 -20.42 17.76
N ARG A 224 -11.10 -19.41 17.18
CA ARG A 224 -11.02 -18.07 17.80
C ARG A 224 -12.40 -17.44 18.01
N ALA A 225 -13.27 -17.51 17.00
CA ALA A 225 -14.63 -17.01 17.12
C ALA A 225 -15.46 -17.77 18.18
N GLU A 226 -15.25 -19.08 18.33
CA GLU A 226 -15.89 -19.90 19.36
C GLU A 226 -15.37 -19.58 20.77
N ARG A 227 -14.06 -19.35 20.92
CA ARG A 227 -13.45 -18.89 22.17
C ARG A 227 -14.07 -17.57 22.63
N GLU A 228 -14.17 -16.57 21.76
CA GLU A 228 -14.77 -15.28 22.11
C GLU A 228 -16.23 -15.42 22.54
N LYS A 229 -17.00 -16.28 21.86
CA LYS A 229 -18.39 -16.58 22.28
C LYS A 229 -18.44 -17.24 23.65
N TRP A 230 -17.53 -18.17 23.93
CA TRP A 230 -17.46 -18.83 25.23
C TRP A 230 -17.10 -17.82 26.33
N LEU A 231 -16.12 -16.94 26.11
CA LEU A 231 -15.72 -15.90 27.06
C LEU A 231 -16.87 -14.95 27.39
N GLU A 232 -17.65 -14.52 26.40
CA GLU A 232 -18.82 -13.68 26.64
C GLU A 232 -19.87 -14.39 27.51
N GLN A 233 -20.13 -15.68 27.24
CA GLN A 233 -21.10 -16.49 27.98
C GLN A 233 -20.67 -16.80 29.41
N ASN A 234 -19.37 -16.83 29.68
CA ASN A 234 -18.78 -17.29 30.94
C ASN A 234 -18.02 -16.18 31.69
N ARG A 235 -18.19 -14.90 31.30
CA ARG A 235 -17.51 -13.75 31.91
C ARG A 235 -17.67 -13.77 33.44
N ARG A 236 -16.55 -13.65 34.17
CA ARG A 236 -16.55 -13.46 35.63
C ARG A 236 -17.36 -12.19 35.97
N LYS A 237 -18.30 -12.31 36.91
CA LYS A 237 -19.09 -11.17 37.41
C LYS A 237 -18.30 -10.37 38.43
#